data_AF-A0A2M9TR54-F1
#
_entry.id   AF-A0A2M9TR54-F1
#
_cell.length_a   1.000
_cell.length_b   1.000
_cell.length_c   1.000
_cell.angle_alpha   90.00
_cell.angle_beta   90.00
_cell.angle_gamma   90.00
#
_symmetry.space_group_name_H-M   'P 1'
#
loop_
_entity.id
_entity.type
_entity.pdbx_description
1 polymer ?
#
loop_
_entity_poly.entity_id
_entity_poly.type
_entity_poly.pdbx_seq_one_letter_code
_entity_poly.pdbx_strand_id
1 'polypeptide(L)'
;MTFIEIADKIFNNSNQVIFGTNDNWQIDVFKANWFTYLDKPRPNAPGLYWFLTDSNITKIERPTSLPNKGCDFEITTKNNLQIFPNYLLSELNVNGLKVVYNGHENNVMNRVRQHFNLSNNNTGALGIKHYKLLSNKNWVLKYFTTKDIGALGLDNSAQDVILNLLNSKTGRSALENAWRIKNGWPILCKK
;
A
#
# COMPACT_ATOMS: atom_id res chain seq x y z
N MET A 1 7.28 3.54 23.73
CA MET A 1 6.90 3.97 22.37
C MET A 1 5.39 3.91 22.23
N THR A 2 4.77 4.93 21.62
CA THR A 2 3.35 4.97 21.28
C THR A 2 3.08 4.25 19.96
N PHE A 3 1.81 3.97 19.64
CA PHE A 3 1.43 3.40 18.34
C PHE A 3 1.86 4.28 17.16
N ILE A 4 1.79 5.61 17.30
CA ILE A 4 2.19 6.56 16.26
C ILE A 4 3.70 6.46 16.01
N GLU A 5 4.51 6.45 17.07
CA GLU A 5 5.97 6.32 16.97
C GLU A 5 6.38 5.00 16.32
N ILE A 6 5.69 3.90 16.66
CA ILE A 6 5.94 2.59 16.04
C ILE A 6 5.56 2.63 14.56
N ALA A 7 4.38 3.14 14.22
CA ALA A 7 3.90 3.22 12.84
C ALA A 7 4.83 4.08 11.95
N ASP A 8 5.36 5.19 12.48
CA ASP A 8 6.36 6.01 11.81
C ASP A 8 7.67 5.27 11.58
N LYS A 9 8.21 4.62 12.62
CA LYS A 9 9.43 3.82 12.51
C LYS A 9 9.28 2.73 11.44
N ILE A 10 8.15 2.03 11.42
CA ILE A 10 7.83 1.01 10.41
C ILE A 10 7.81 1.64 9.01
N PHE A 11 7.12 2.76 8.82
CA PHE A 11 7.03 3.42 7.51
C PHE A 11 8.40 3.89 7.00
N ASN A 12 9.22 4.46 7.89
CA ASN A 12 10.54 4.98 7.54
C ASN A 12 11.56 3.88 7.23
N ASN A 13 11.43 2.72 7.87
CA ASN A 13 12.29 1.54 7.64
C ASN A 13 11.66 0.51 6.69
N SER A 14 10.60 0.89 5.97
CA SER A 14 9.97 0.01 4.98
C SER A 14 10.85 -0.19 3.77
N ASN A 15 10.88 -1.43 3.29
CA ASN A 15 11.40 -1.78 1.97
C ASN A 15 10.63 -1.03 0.88
N GLN A 16 11.26 -0.80 -0.27
CA GLN A 16 10.66 -0.07 -1.38
C GLN A 16 10.79 -0.83 -2.71
N VAL A 17 9.81 -0.60 -3.57
CA VAL A 17 9.74 -1.18 -4.91
C VAL A 17 9.24 -0.11 -5.84
N ILE A 18 10.06 0.27 -6.80
CA ILE A 18 9.68 1.22 -7.84
C ILE A 18 9.13 0.43 -9.02
N PHE A 19 8.06 0.92 -9.61
CA PHE A 19 7.45 0.34 -10.79
C PHE A 19 6.66 1.40 -11.58
N GLY A 20 6.22 1.02 -12.78
CA GLY A 20 5.59 1.96 -13.73
C GLY A 20 6.64 2.59 -14.64
N THR A 21 6.45 3.86 -15.01
CA THR A 21 7.34 4.70 -15.84
C THR A 21 7.61 4.24 -17.28
N ASN A 22 6.96 3.18 -17.76
CA ASN A 22 7.11 2.73 -19.16
C ASN A 22 5.88 3.14 -19.98
N ASP A 23 6.10 3.56 -21.22
CA ASP A 23 5.03 3.98 -22.15
C ASP A 23 4.05 2.85 -22.48
N ASN A 24 4.52 1.60 -22.37
CA ASN A 24 3.72 0.41 -22.51
C ASN A 24 3.45 -0.20 -21.15
N TRP A 25 2.18 -0.51 -20.84
CA TRP A 25 1.82 -1.27 -19.65
C TRP A 25 2.47 -2.65 -19.73
N GLN A 26 3.56 -2.80 -19.01
CA GLN A 26 4.20 -4.08 -18.83
C GLN A 26 3.33 -4.88 -17.86
N ILE A 27 2.36 -5.61 -18.40
CA ILE A 27 1.50 -6.52 -17.63
C ILE A 27 2.33 -7.56 -16.84
N ASP A 28 3.59 -7.70 -17.24
CA ASP A 28 4.60 -8.59 -16.70
C ASP A 28 5.38 -7.98 -15.52
N VAL A 29 5.35 -6.66 -15.33
CA VAL A 29 5.91 -5.97 -14.13
C VAL A 29 5.28 -6.50 -12.86
N PHE A 30 4.14 -7.19 -12.91
CA PHE A 30 3.58 -7.88 -11.76
C PHE A 30 3.18 -9.33 -12.02
N LYS A 31 3.70 -9.96 -13.08
CA LYS A 31 3.70 -11.42 -13.18
C LYS A 31 4.65 -11.98 -12.11
N ALA A 32 4.42 -13.23 -11.70
CA ALA A 32 5.27 -13.95 -10.75
C ALA A 32 6.76 -13.70 -11.04
N ASN A 33 7.15 -13.72 -12.32
CA ASN A 33 8.49 -13.50 -12.83
C ASN A 33 9.13 -12.17 -12.37
N TRP A 34 8.55 -10.99 -12.63
CA TRP A 34 9.16 -9.73 -12.17
C TRP A 34 9.26 -9.65 -10.65
N PHE A 35 8.24 -10.17 -9.94
CA PHE A 35 8.27 -10.22 -8.49
C PHE A 35 9.33 -11.21 -7.96
N THR A 36 9.64 -12.28 -8.70
CA THR A 36 10.72 -13.24 -8.38
C THR A 36 12.12 -12.78 -8.83
N TYR A 37 12.23 -11.84 -9.78
CA TYR A 37 13.52 -11.31 -10.29
C TYR A 37 14.07 -10.12 -9.51
N LEU A 38 13.44 -9.74 -8.40
CA LEU A 38 14.08 -8.85 -7.45
C LEU A 38 15.07 -9.68 -6.63
N ASP A 39 16.34 -9.25 -6.58
CA ASP A 39 17.50 -9.97 -6.00
C ASP A 39 17.34 -10.47 -4.56
N LYS A 40 16.20 -10.22 -3.90
CA LYS A 40 15.91 -10.67 -2.54
C LYS A 40 14.54 -11.37 -2.49
N PRO A 41 14.46 -12.60 -1.94
CA PRO A 41 13.18 -13.24 -1.68
C PRO A 41 12.36 -12.35 -0.74
N ARG A 42 11.20 -11.88 -1.21
CA ARG A 42 10.33 -11.04 -0.40
C ARG A 42 9.52 -11.91 0.56
N PRO A 43 9.70 -11.74 1.87
CA PRO A 43 9.01 -12.58 2.83
C PRO A 43 7.51 -12.31 2.76
N ASN A 44 6.74 -13.32 2.41
CA ASN A 44 5.30 -13.28 2.55
C ASN A 44 4.97 -13.53 4.03
N ALA A 45 4.88 -12.45 4.79
CA ALA A 45 4.71 -12.45 6.24
C ALA A 45 3.70 -11.36 6.66
N PRO A 46 3.26 -11.36 7.94
CA PRO A 46 2.39 -10.32 8.47
C PRO A 46 3.06 -8.95 8.43
N GLY A 47 2.31 -7.91 8.10
CA GLY A 47 2.89 -6.57 7.93
C GLY A 47 1.94 -5.50 7.41
N LEU A 48 2.53 -4.37 7.04
CA LEU A 48 1.88 -3.18 6.47
C LEU A 48 2.50 -2.84 5.11
N TYR A 49 1.71 -2.18 4.26
CA TYR A 49 2.16 -1.71 2.95
C TYR A 49 1.46 -0.41 2.53
N TRP A 50 2.11 0.33 1.64
CA TRP A 50 1.66 1.60 1.10
C TRP A 50 1.92 1.67 -0.40
N PHE A 51 0.96 2.19 -1.16
CA PHE A 51 1.15 2.57 -2.55
C PHE A 51 1.28 4.08 -2.66
N LEU A 52 2.33 4.50 -3.35
CA LEU A 52 2.62 5.90 -3.65
C LEU A 52 2.67 6.10 -5.15
N THR A 53 2.24 7.27 -5.62
CA THR A 53 2.34 7.65 -7.04
C THR A 53 2.37 9.16 -7.23
N ASP A 54 2.89 9.59 -8.38
CA ASP A 54 2.78 10.97 -8.89
C ASP A 54 1.47 11.20 -9.65
N SER A 55 0.68 10.15 -9.87
CA SER A 55 -0.55 10.23 -10.64
C SER A 55 -1.62 11.05 -9.93
N ASN A 56 -2.34 11.88 -10.69
CA ASN A 56 -3.53 12.55 -10.19
C ASN A 56 -4.72 11.57 -10.18
N ILE A 57 -4.79 10.74 -9.14
CA ILE A 57 -5.78 9.68 -8.98
C ILE A 57 -7.24 10.18 -9.04
N THR A 58 -7.50 11.44 -8.71
CA THR A 58 -8.86 12.00 -8.66
C THR A 58 -9.54 12.10 -10.02
N LYS A 59 -8.76 12.02 -11.11
CA LYS A 59 -9.22 12.13 -12.51
C LYS A 59 -9.23 10.80 -13.25
N ILE A 60 -9.16 9.68 -12.54
CA ILE A 60 -9.05 8.35 -13.16
C ILE A 60 -10.42 7.68 -13.19
N GLU A 61 -10.97 7.58 -14.39
CA GLU A 61 -12.23 6.90 -14.68
C GLU A 61 -12.11 5.38 -14.50
N ARG A 62 -13.24 4.75 -14.16
CA ARG A 62 -13.33 3.29 -14.02
C ARG A 62 -13.18 2.61 -15.40
N PRO A 63 -12.18 1.73 -15.60
CA PRO A 63 -12.07 0.98 -16.84
C PRO A 63 -13.11 -0.15 -16.90
N THR A 64 -13.67 -0.41 -18.07
CA THR A 64 -14.67 -1.46 -18.31
C THR A 64 -14.16 -2.87 -17.98
N SER A 65 -12.84 -3.07 -18.03
CA SER A 65 -12.20 -4.35 -17.69
C SER A 65 -12.07 -4.60 -16.18
N LEU A 66 -12.32 -3.60 -15.32
CA LEU A 66 -12.17 -3.75 -13.87
C LEU A 66 -13.27 -4.64 -13.29
N PRO A 67 -12.91 -5.73 -12.56
CA PRO A 67 -13.89 -6.57 -11.87
C PRO A 67 -14.80 -5.77 -10.94
N ASN A 68 -16.03 -6.23 -10.72
CA ASN A 68 -17.06 -5.49 -9.99
C ASN A 68 -16.62 -5.05 -8.59
N LYS A 69 -15.85 -5.89 -7.89
CA LYS A 69 -15.34 -5.57 -6.55
C LYS A 69 -14.00 -4.80 -6.53
N GLY A 70 -13.38 -4.60 -7.70
CA GLY A 70 -12.19 -3.78 -7.83
C GLY A 70 -12.39 -2.37 -7.29
N CYS A 71 -11.31 -1.75 -6.82
CA CYS A 71 -11.36 -0.38 -6.35
C CYS A 71 -11.69 0.54 -7.52
N ASP A 72 -12.85 1.17 -7.46
CA ASP A 72 -13.24 2.20 -8.40
C ASP A 72 -12.59 3.51 -7.98
N PHE A 73 -11.54 3.95 -8.68
CA PHE A 73 -10.75 5.11 -8.26
C PHE A 73 -11.57 6.39 -8.25
N GLU A 74 -12.43 6.59 -9.26
CA GLU A 74 -13.31 7.76 -9.36
C GLU A 74 -14.28 7.81 -8.18
N ILE A 75 -15.06 6.74 -7.98
CA ILE A 75 -16.08 6.70 -6.92
C ILE A 75 -15.42 6.75 -5.54
N THR A 76 -14.33 6.01 -5.34
CA THR A 76 -13.64 5.95 -4.04
C THR A 76 -13.06 7.31 -3.68
N THR A 77 -12.42 7.99 -4.63
CA THR A 77 -11.89 9.33 -4.42
C THR A 77 -13.00 10.33 -4.11
N LYS A 78 -14.08 10.32 -4.89
CA LYS A 78 -15.24 11.21 -4.67
C LYS A 78 -15.84 11.00 -3.28
N ASN A 79 -16.05 9.76 -2.87
CA ASN A 79 -16.60 9.44 -1.55
C ASN A 79 -15.66 9.91 -0.43
N ASN A 80 -14.36 9.70 -0.57
CA ASN A 80 -13.40 10.13 0.45
C ASN A 80 -13.27 11.65 0.53
N LEU A 81 -13.33 12.38 -0.58
CA LEU A 81 -13.38 13.85 -0.58
C LEU A 81 -14.66 14.41 0.07
N GLN A 82 -15.77 13.68 0.02
CA GLN A 82 -17.02 14.06 0.68
C GLN A 82 -17.00 13.77 2.19
N ILE A 83 -16.38 12.67 2.60
CA ILE A 83 -16.34 12.23 4.01
C ILE A 83 -15.24 12.97 4.77
N PHE A 84 -14.08 13.14 4.16
CA PHE A 84 -12.90 13.70 4.78
C PHE A 84 -12.61 15.09 4.18
N PRO A 85 -12.66 16.15 4.99
CA PRO A 85 -12.08 17.44 4.61
C PRO A 85 -10.63 17.28 4.16
N ASN A 86 -10.14 18.16 3.28
CA ASN A 86 -8.80 18.07 2.70
C ASN A 86 -7.67 17.90 3.74
N TYR A 87 -7.79 18.51 4.92
CA TYR A 87 -6.77 18.41 5.97
C TYR A 87 -6.71 17.03 6.67
N LEU A 88 -7.71 16.17 6.45
CA LEU A 88 -7.73 14.78 6.94
C LEU A 88 -7.25 13.78 5.87
N LEU A 89 -7.08 14.21 4.61
CA LEU A 89 -6.53 13.37 3.56
C LEU A 89 -5.01 13.35 3.65
N SER A 90 -4.41 12.24 3.20
CA SER A 90 -2.96 12.13 3.21
C SER A 90 -2.32 13.04 2.17
N GLU A 91 -1.65 14.08 2.64
CA GLU A 91 -0.78 14.94 1.83
C GLU A 91 0.70 14.54 1.97
N LEU A 92 0.99 13.40 2.62
CA LEU A 92 2.36 12.93 2.78
C LEU A 92 2.99 12.71 1.41
N ASN A 93 4.02 13.51 1.13
CA ASN A 93 4.79 13.46 -0.09
C ASN A 93 6.17 12.87 0.22
N VAL A 94 6.51 11.77 -0.44
CA VAL A 94 7.84 11.14 -0.35
C VAL A 94 8.47 11.24 -1.73
N ASN A 95 9.48 12.10 -1.87
CA ASN A 95 10.23 12.32 -3.11
C ASN A 95 9.33 12.61 -4.33
N GLY A 96 8.33 13.48 -4.16
CA GLY A 96 7.37 13.84 -5.20
C GLY A 96 6.13 12.93 -5.29
N LEU A 97 6.10 11.80 -4.59
CA LEU A 97 5.02 10.81 -4.66
C LEU A 97 4.07 10.93 -3.47
N LYS A 98 2.76 10.93 -3.73
CA LYS A 98 1.73 10.94 -2.68
C LYS A 98 1.35 9.52 -2.27
N VAL A 99 1.11 9.30 -0.97
CA VAL A 99 0.51 8.04 -0.50
C VAL A 99 -0.97 8.00 -0.87
N VAL A 100 -1.34 7.11 -1.79
CA VAL A 100 -2.73 7.02 -2.29
C VAL A 100 -3.49 5.86 -1.69
N TYR A 101 -2.80 4.85 -1.15
CA TYR A 101 -3.40 3.70 -0.48
C TYR A 101 -2.45 3.15 0.58
N ASN A 102 -2.99 2.66 1.69
CA ASN A 102 -2.28 1.83 2.64
C ASN A 102 -3.16 0.68 3.14
N GLY A 103 -2.51 -0.38 3.61
CA GLY A 103 -3.21 -1.51 4.19
C GLY A 103 -2.28 -2.42 5.00
N HIS A 104 -2.89 -3.39 5.66
CA HIS A 104 -2.20 -4.46 6.37
C HIS A 104 -2.67 -5.84 5.90
N GLU A 105 -1.83 -6.87 6.08
CA GLU A 105 -2.26 -8.26 5.87
C GLU A 105 -1.42 -9.24 6.69
N ASN A 106 -1.94 -10.44 6.94
CA ASN A 106 -1.16 -11.56 7.46
C ASN A 106 -0.11 -12.11 6.46
N ASN A 107 -0.29 -11.76 5.19
CA ASN A 107 0.49 -12.20 4.03
C ASN A 107 0.61 -11.00 3.06
N VAL A 108 1.47 -10.05 3.41
CA VAL A 108 1.56 -8.75 2.69
C VAL A 108 1.79 -8.96 1.20
N MET A 109 2.70 -9.85 0.82
CA MET A 109 3.06 -10.04 -0.58
C MET A 109 1.93 -10.66 -1.40
N ASN A 110 1.20 -11.62 -0.84
CA ASN A 110 0.01 -12.15 -1.50
C ASN A 110 -1.06 -11.08 -1.68
N ARG A 111 -1.25 -10.19 -0.70
CA ARG A 111 -2.22 -9.10 -0.81
C ARG A 111 -1.82 -8.08 -1.84
N VAL A 112 -0.58 -7.60 -1.79
CA VAL A 112 0.00 -6.69 -2.77
C VAL A 112 -0.21 -7.22 -4.19
N ARG A 113 0.05 -8.51 -4.44
CA ARG A 113 -0.19 -9.13 -5.76
C ARG A 113 -1.65 -9.02 -6.22
N GLN A 114 -2.63 -9.13 -5.32
CA GLN A 114 -4.04 -8.95 -5.66
C GLN A 114 -4.38 -7.52 -6.07
N HIS A 115 -3.67 -6.51 -5.55
CA HIS A 115 -3.83 -5.11 -5.99
C HIS A 115 -3.42 -4.91 -7.45
N PHE A 116 -2.56 -5.77 -8.00
CA PHE A 116 -2.16 -5.74 -9.40
C PHE A 116 -2.99 -6.70 -10.25
N ASN A 117 -2.98 -7.97 -9.89
CA ASN A 117 -3.60 -9.03 -10.66
C ASN A 117 -4.94 -9.45 -10.07
N LEU A 118 -5.88 -8.51 -9.98
CA LEU A 118 -7.25 -8.83 -9.63
C LEU A 118 -7.85 -9.66 -10.77
N SER A 119 -8.14 -10.92 -10.50
CA SER A 119 -8.75 -11.87 -11.46
C SER A 119 -10.11 -12.38 -10.99
N ASN A 120 -10.54 -12.02 -9.78
CA ASN A 120 -11.79 -12.48 -9.19
C ASN A 120 -12.59 -11.33 -8.55
N ASN A 121 -13.86 -11.59 -8.30
CA ASN A 121 -14.81 -10.64 -7.70
C ASN A 121 -14.82 -10.70 -6.17
N ASN A 122 -13.72 -11.08 -5.50
CA ASN A 122 -13.75 -11.39 -4.06
C ASN A 122 -13.12 -10.32 -3.17
N THR A 123 -12.33 -9.38 -3.71
CA THR A 123 -11.59 -8.43 -2.87
C THR A 123 -11.67 -6.98 -3.37
N GLY A 124 -11.70 -6.03 -2.43
CA GLY A 124 -11.58 -4.59 -2.68
C GLY A 124 -10.16 -4.16 -3.02
N ALA A 125 -9.45 -4.92 -3.85
CA ALA A 125 -8.08 -4.60 -4.26
C ALA A 125 -8.07 -3.49 -5.33
N LEU A 126 -6.91 -2.86 -5.55
CA LEU A 126 -6.80 -1.69 -6.42
C LEU A 126 -7.04 -2.03 -7.91
N GLY A 127 -6.68 -3.25 -8.34
CA GLY A 127 -6.84 -3.66 -9.74
C GLY A 127 -6.01 -2.83 -10.71
N ILE A 128 -4.81 -2.38 -10.31
CA ILE A 128 -4.00 -1.37 -11.02
C ILE A 128 -3.80 -1.74 -12.50
N LYS A 129 -3.64 -3.02 -12.84
CA LYS A 129 -3.46 -3.48 -14.24
C LYS A 129 -4.58 -3.08 -15.20
N HIS A 130 -5.79 -2.83 -14.68
CA HIS A 130 -6.95 -2.47 -15.49
C HIS A 130 -6.92 -1.00 -15.92
N TYR A 131 -6.17 -0.17 -15.19
CA TYR A 131 -6.02 1.25 -15.42
C TYR A 131 -4.82 1.53 -16.31
N LYS A 132 -4.97 1.33 -17.63
CA LYS A 132 -3.84 1.41 -18.59
C LYS A 132 -3.06 2.72 -18.53
N LEU A 133 -3.74 3.85 -18.29
CA LEU A 133 -3.13 5.19 -18.15
C LEU A 133 -2.21 5.32 -16.94
N LEU A 134 -2.19 4.35 -16.02
CA LEU A 134 -1.28 4.34 -14.87
C LEU A 134 0.08 3.69 -15.17
N SER A 135 0.27 3.07 -16.33
CA SER A 135 1.55 2.42 -16.71
C SER A 135 2.70 3.38 -16.79
N ASN A 136 2.47 4.57 -17.36
CA ASN A 136 3.47 5.60 -17.54
C ASN A 136 3.66 6.48 -16.31
N LYS A 137 2.96 6.19 -15.20
CA LYS A 137 3.08 6.93 -13.95
C LYS A 137 4.12 6.29 -13.06
N ASN A 138 4.76 7.08 -12.22
CA ASN A 138 5.71 6.57 -11.26
C ASN A 138 4.93 6.00 -10.08
N TRP A 139 5.28 4.78 -9.68
CA TRP A 139 4.71 4.15 -8.51
C TRP A 139 5.79 3.60 -7.59
N VAL A 140 5.52 3.70 -6.30
CA VAL A 140 6.31 3.05 -5.27
C VAL A 140 5.41 2.22 -4.38
N LEU A 141 5.76 0.95 -4.20
CA LEU A 141 5.25 0.12 -3.11
C LEU A 141 6.24 0.20 -1.96
N LYS A 142 5.80 0.69 -0.81
CA LYS A 142 6.51 0.51 0.46
C LYS A 142 5.90 -0.66 1.23
N TYR A 143 6.71 -1.47 1.89
CA TYR A 143 6.22 -2.53 2.76
C TYR A 143 7.17 -2.82 3.92
N PHE A 144 6.58 -3.30 5.02
CA PHE A 144 7.31 -3.76 6.20
C PHE A 144 6.60 -4.98 6.78
N THR A 145 7.36 -6.02 7.10
CA THR A 145 6.87 -7.29 7.63
C THR A 145 7.58 -7.67 8.92
N THR A 146 7.09 -8.71 9.61
CA THR A 146 7.77 -9.28 10.78
C THR A 146 9.21 -9.73 10.50
N LYS A 147 9.58 -10.00 9.24
CA LYS A 147 10.95 -10.35 8.86
C LYS A 147 11.89 -9.14 8.77
N ASP A 148 11.34 -7.94 8.75
CA ASP A 148 12.09 -6.68 8.67
C ASP A 148 12.37 -6.09 10.06
N ILE A 149 11.98 -6.78 11.15
CA ILE A 149 12.04 -6.24 12.53
C ILE A 149 13.44 -5.76 12.94
N GLY A 150 14.48 -6.49 12.52
CA GLY A 150 15.87 -6.15 12.83
C GLY A 150 16.33 -4.83 12.21
N ALA A 151 15.68 -4.37 11.14
CA ALA A 151 15.99 -3.08 10.51
C ALA A 151 15.59 -1.87 11.36
N LEU A 152 14.78 -2.05 12.42
CA LEU A 152 14.36 -0.95 13.29
C LEU A 152 15.44 -0.46 14.25
N GLY A 153 16.51 -1.24 14.45
CA GLY A 153 17.61 -0.89 15.38
C GLY A 153 17.14 -0.73 16.83
N LEU A 154 16.13 -1.48 17.24
CA LEU A 154 15.56 -1.47 18.59
C LEU A 154 16.13 -2.61 19.44
N ASP A 155 16.04 -2.50 20.76
CA ASP A 155 16.33 -3.63 21.65
C ASP A 155 15.32 -4.77 21.48
N ASN A 156 15.66 -5.97 21.98
CA ASN A 156 14.83 -7.17 21.82
C ASN A 156 13.42 -7.01 22.41
N SER A 157 13.28 -6.34 23.56
CA SER A 157 11.97 -6.16 24.21
C SER A 157 11.04 -5.29 23.36
N ALA A 158 11.56 -4.19 22.82
CA ALA A 158 10.85 -3.33 21.89
C ALA A 158 10.50 -4.03 20.58
N GLN A 159 11.42 -4.86 20.04
CA GLN A 159 11.16 -5.67 18.86
C GLN A 159 10.02 -6.68 19.09
N ASP A 160 10.01 -7.37 20.25
CA ASP A 160 8.99 -8.36 20.60
C ASP A 160 7.60 -7.74 20.68
N VAL A 161 7.48 -6.55 21.26
CA VAL A 161 6.21 -5.80 21.29
C VAL A 161 5.70 -5.54 19.87
N ILE A 162 6.56 -5.08 18.97
CA ILE A 162 6.19 -4.78 17.58
C ILE A 162 5.84 -6.07 16.83
N LEU A 163 6.58 -7.17 17.04
CA LEU A 163 6.25 -8.47 16.45
C LEU A 163 4.88 -8.96 16.90
N ASN A 164 4.53 -8.83 18.18
CA ASN A 164 3.21 -9.20 18.69
C ASN A 164 2.10 -8.38 18.03
N LEU A 165 2.32 -7.06 17.85
CA LEU A 165 1.38 -6.20 17.13
C LEU A 165 1.24 -6.63 15.66
N LEU A 166 2.34 -6.91 14.98
CA LEU A 166 2.33 -7.32 13.57
C LEU A 166 1.74 -8.71 13.34
N ASN A 167 1.89 -9.65 14.27
CA ASN A 167 1.31 -10.99 14.15
C ASN A 167 -0.22 -10.98 14.41
N SER A 168 -0.72 -10.04 15.21
CA SER A 168 -2.14 -9.85 15.47
C SER A 168 -2.84 -9.02 14.40
N LYS A 169 -4.04 -9.45 13.94
CA LYS A 169 -4.88 -8.62 13.04
C LYS A 169 -5.25 -7.28 13.70
N THR A 170 -5.61 -7.31 14.97
CA THR A 170 -5.96 -6.12 15.75
C THR A 170 -4.76 -5.19 15.89
N GLY A 171 -3.57 -5.73 16.16
CA GLY A 171 -2.35 -4.93 16.26
C GLY A 171 -1.96 -4.28 14.93
N ARG A 172 -2.04 -5.02 13.82
CA ARG A 172 -1.84 -4.46 12.47
C ARG A 172 -2.83 -3.35 12.14
N SER A 173 -4.11 -3.54 12.48
CA SER A 173 -5.14 -2.51 12.29
C SER A 173 -4.87 -1.26 13.14
N ALA A 174 -4.44 -1.43 14.39
CA ALA A 174 -4.05 -0.31 15.25
C ALA A 174 -2.87 0.47 14.66
N LEU A 175 -1.84 -0.23 14.15
CA LEU A 175 -0.68 0.41 13.51
C LEU A 175 -1.05 1.12 12.20
N GLU A 176 -1.89 0.51 11.37
CA GLU A 176 -2.40 1.12 10.14
C GLU A 176 -3.16 2.42 10.43
N ASN A 177 -4.04 2.39 11.43
CA ASN A 177 -4.82 3.56 11.83
C ASN A 177 -3.96 4.62 12.52
N ALA A 178 -2.98 4.23 13.34
CA ALA A 178 -2.04 5.18 13.94
C ALA A 178 -1.24 5.93 12.87
N TRP A 179 -0.82 5.23 11.81
CA TRP A 179 -0.20 5.88 10.65
C TRP A 179 -1.13 6.89 9.99
N ARG A 180 -2.41 6.54 9.78
CA ARG A 180 -3.42 7.43 9.15
C ARG A 180 -3.78 8.63 10.01
N ILE A 181 -3.85 8.47 11.33
CA ILE A 181 -4.12 9.58 12.25
C ILE A 181 -3.04 10.66 12.13
N LYS A 182 -1.79 10.25 12.00
CA LYS A 182 -0.68 11.19 11.85
C LYS A 182 -0.56 11.75 10.44
N ASN A 183 -0.68 10.90 9.42
CA ASN A 183 -0.32 11.24 8.03
C ASN A 183 -1.53 11.51 7.12
N GLY A 184 -2.74 11.48 7.66
CA GLY A 184 -3.99 11.59 6.91
C GLY A 184 -4.44 10.26 6.28
N TRP A 185 -5.69 10.24 5.82
CA TRP A 185 -6.34 9.12 5.17
C TRP A 185 -5.97 9.06 3.67
N PRO A 186 -5.34 7.99 3.17
CA PRO A 186 -5.02 7.90 1.75
C PRO A 186 -6.27 7.85 0.88
N ILE A 187 -6.25 8.55 -0.25
CA ILE A 187 -7.44 8.86 -1.05
C ILE A 187 -8.17 7.64 -1.62
N LEU A 188 -7.49 6.50 -1.80
CA LEU A 188 -8.09 5.25 -2.29
C LEU A 188 -8.43 4.23 -1.20
N CYS A 189 -8.22 4.55 0.08
CA CYS A 189 -8.58 3.64 1.17
C CYS A 189 -10.11 3.64 1.36
N LYS A 190 -10.72 2.45 1.23
CA LYS A 190 -12.13 2.23 1.56
C LYS A 190 -12.30 2.10 3.08
N LYS A 191 -13.46 2.51 3.59
CA LYS A 191 -13.90 2.19 4.97
C LYS A 191 -14.15 0.68 5.13
#